data_AF-A0A7S2Y9W6-F1
#
_entry.id   AF-A0A7S2Y9W6-F1
#
_cell.length_a   1.000
_cell.length_b   1.000
_cell.length_c   1.000
_cell.angle_alpha   90.00
_cell.angle_beta   90.00
_cell.angle_gamma   90.00
#
_symmetry.space_group_name_H-M   'P 1'
#
loop_
_entity.id
_entity.type
_entity.pdbx_description
1 polymer ?
#
loop_
_entity_poly.entity_id
_entity_poly.type
_entity_poly.pdbx_seq_one_letter_code
_entity_poly.pdbx_strand_id
1 'polypeptide(L)'
;AVLKAQIAVYNIIAVGVSWVECHKEAEVAILKALVEIGMVTPDGSDGGTEKTLEELVDMRLGAVFMPHGLGHFIGIDTHDVGGYLPGHTERIMKPGLKSLRTARILEEGMTLTVEPGCYFIDHLLNEALAEESLLRPYLNAAKVEEYRGFGGVRLEDVIVVTSTGCINYTLCPRTIDEVEFVMKGGNWPPTKDEAPELRRERLTNSRAPLSSPPSI
;
A
#
# COMPACT_ATOMS: atom_id res chain seq x y z
N ALA A 1 -1.36 -7.91 -7.16
CA ALA A 1 -0.56 -6.69 -6.88
C ALA A 1 -0.90 -6.13 -5.49
N VAL A 2 -2.08 -5.55 -5.30
CA VAL A 2 -2.42 -4.78 -4.08
C VAL A 2 -2.33 -5.59 -2.79
N LEU A 3 -2.84 -6.83 -2.75
CA LEU A 3 -2.69 -7.71 -1.58
C LEU A 3 -1.22 -8.02 -1.25
N LYS A 4 -0.39 -8.27 -2.27
CA LYS A 4 1.06 -8.47 -2.10
C LYS A 4 1.71 -7.22 -1.49
N ALA A 5 1.33 -6.03 -1.94
CA ALA A 5 1.83 -4.76 -1.41
C ALA A 5 1.42 -4.53 0.05
N GLN A 6 0.17 -4.84 0.39
CA GLN A 6 -0.31 -4.75 1.76
C GLN A 6 0.49 -5.65 2.72
N ILE A 7 0.71 -6.91 2.32
CA ILE A 7 1.53 -7.87 3.09
C ILE A 7 2.99 -7.40 3.19
N ALA A 8 3.57 -6.89 2.10
CA ALA A 8 4.94 -6.37 2.09
C ALA A 8 5.12 -5.23 3.11
N VAL A 9 4.16 -4.30 3.17
CA VAL A 9 4.13 -3.23 4.17
C VAL A 9 4.06 -3.79 5.60
N TYR A 10 3.17 -4.75 5.88
CA TYR A 10 3.08 -5.35 7.21
C TYR A 10 4.39 -5.98 7.68
N ASN A 11 5.15 -6.57 6.76
CA ASN A 11 6.42 -7.22 7.07
C ASN A 11 7.50 -6.24 7.51
N ILE A 12 7.43 -4.97 7.09
CA ILE A 12 8.42 -3.96 7.46
C ILE A 12 7.93 -2.98 8.53
N ILE A 13 6.62 -2.90 8.82
CA ILE A 13 6.14 -2.06 9.91
C ILE A 13 6.76 -2.53 11.23
N ALA A 14 7.51 -1.62 11.86
CA ALA A 14 8.07 -1.74 13.20
C ALA A 14 8.38 -0.34 13.75
N VAL A 15 8.60 -0.22 15.06
CA VAL A 15 9.10 1.00 15.68
C VAL A 15 10.44 1.40 15.05
N GLY A 16 10.59 2.68 14.71
CA GLY A 16 11.81 3.21 14.09
C GLY A 16 11.81 3.20 12.56
N VAL A 17 10.84 2.55 11.91
CA VAL A 17 10.72 2.54 10.44
C VAL A 17 10.04 3.81 9.94
N SER A 18 10.49 4.35 8.80
CA SER A 18 9.87 5.53 8.21
C SER A 18 8.58 5.18 7.47
N TRP A 19 7.51 5.96 7.65
CA TRP A 19 6.29 5.77 6.85
C TRP A 19 6.51 5.99 5.34
N VAL A 20 7.53 6.77 4.98
CA VAL A 20 7.97 6.96 3.59
C VAL A 20 8.54 5.66 3.02
N GLU A 21 9.29 4.89 3.82
CA GLU A 21 9.81 3.58 3.43
C GLU A 21 8.66 2.59 3.23
N CYS A 22 7.67 2.58 4.12
CA CYS A 22 6.44 1.80 3.92
C CYS A 22 5.78 2.11 2.59
N HIS A 23 5.62 3.40 2.24
CA HIS A 23 5.03 3.80 0.96
C HIS A 23 5.83 3.27 -0.24
N LYS A 24 7.16 3.41 -0.21
CA LYS A 24 8.02 2.90 -1.27
C LYS A 24 7.97 1.38 -1.38
N GLU A 25 7.90 0.66 -0.27
CA GLU A 25 7.77 -0.81 -0.26
C GLU A 25 6.47 -1.27 -0.95
N ALA A 26 5.36 -0.57 -0.70
CA ALA A 26 4.11 -0.81 -1.42
C ALA A 26 4.27 -0.57 -2.93
N GLU A 27 4.95 0.52 -3.32
CA GLU A 27 5.21 0.81 -4.73
C GLU A 27 6.10 -0.27 -5.38
N VAL A 28 7.16 -0.74 -4.71
CA VAL A 28 8.03 -1.84 -5.19
C VAL A 28 7.20 -3.10 -5.44
N ALA A 29 6.37 -3.49 -4.47
CA ALA A 29 5.53 -4.68 -4.59
C ALA A 29 4.48 -4.57 -5.73
N ILE A 30 3.92 -3.36 -5.95
CA ILE A 30 3.03 -3.09 -7.08
C ILE A 30 3.80 -3.18 -8.40
N LEU A 31 4.93 -2.49 -8.54
CA LEU A 31 5.73 -2.51 -9.75
C LEU A 31 6.21 -3.92 -10.09
N LYS A 32 6.64 -4.71 -9.10
CA LYS A 32 6.99 -6.12 -9.29
C LYS A 32 5.85 -6.93 -9.93
N ALA A 33 4.62 -6.75 -9.44
CA ALA A 33 3.46 -7.41 -10.02
C ALA A 33 3.10 -6.89 -11.43
N LEU A 34 3.39 -5.62 -11.72
CA LEU A 34 3.22 -5.05 -13.06
C LEU A 34 4.28 -5.54 -14.04
N VAL A 35 5.49 -5.87 -13.57
CA VAL A 35 6.51 -6.59 -14.36
C VAL A 35 6.04 -8.02 -14.66
N GLU A 36 5.48 -8.74 -13.68
CA GLU A 36 4.97 -10.11 -13.87
C GLU A 36 3.93 -10.21 -15.01
N ILE A 37 3.15 -9.15 -15.24
CA ILE A 37 2.15 -9.10 -16.33
C ILE A 37 2.66 -8.42 -17.61
N GLY A 38 3.93 -8.00 -17.66
CA GLY A 38 4.55 -7.36 -18.81
C GLY A 38 4.13 -5.91 -19.07
N MET A 39 3.58 -5.22 -18.06
CA MET A 39 3.19 -3.81 -18.17
C MET A 39 4.37 -2.88 -17.90
N VAL A 40 5.18 -3.21 -16.90
CA VAL A 40 6.43 -2.51 -16.59
C VAL A 40 7.59 -3.34 -17.12
N THR A 41 8.57 -2.69 -17.76
CA THR A 41 9.73 -3.34 -18.35
C THR A 41 11.01 -2.75 -17.79
N PRO A 42 11.63 -3.36 -16.77
CA PRO A 42 12.84 -2.83 -16.10
C PRO A 42 14.02 -2.60 -17.06
N ASP A 43 14.10 -3.39 -18.13
CA ASP A 43 15.14 -3.30 -19.15
C ASP A 43 15.03 -2.04 -20.04
N GLY A 44 13.87 -1.38 -20.05
CA GLY A 44 13.57 -0.28 -20.97
C GLY A 44 13.28 -0.75 -22.40
N SER A 45 12.29 -0.14 -23.06
CA SER A 45 11.86 -0.51 -24.42
C SER A 45 12.69 0.12 -25.54
N ASP A 46 13.59 1.06 -25.21
CA ASP A 46 14.36 1.87 -26.16
C ASP A 46 15.84 1.50 -26.23
N GLY A 47 16.26 0.41 -25.56
CA GLY A 47 17.66 0.02 -25.45
C GLY A 47 18.45 0.84 -24.41
N GLY A 48 17.74 1.50 -23.49
CA GLY A 48 18.32 2.23 -22.35
C GLY A 48 18.95 1.33 -21.27
N THR A 49 19.25 1.94 -20.13
CA THR A 49 19.85 1.25 -18.97
C THR A 49 18.77 0.53 -18.16
N GLU A 50 18.96 -0.77 -17.94
CA GLU A 50 18.17 -1.59 -17.00
C GLU A 50 18.14 -0.92 -15.62
N LYS A 51 16.97 -0.95 -14.96
CA LYS A 51 16.77 -0.37 -13.64
C LYS A 51 16.21 -1.37 -12.66
N THR A 52 16.65 -1.31 -11.40
CA THR A 52 16.00 -2.06 -10.33
C THR A 52 14.61 -1.47 -10.04
N LEU A 53 13.76 -2.23 -9.34
CA LEU A 53 12.44 -1.74 -8.94
C LEU A 53 12.53 -0.52 -8.02
N GLU A 54 13.54 -0.48 -7.16
CA GLU A 54 13.81 0.64 -6.25
C GLU A 54 14.18 1.89 -7.03
N GLU A 55 15.00 1.77 -8.09
CA GLU A 55 15.32 2.89 -8.98
C GLU A 55 14.09 3.41 -9.72
N LEU A 56 13.20 2.51 -10.19
CA LEU A 56 11.93 2.90 -10.81
C LEU A 56 11.00 3.61 -9.81
N VAL A 57 10.97 3.16 -8.56
CA VAL A 57 10.25 3.85 -7.46
C VAL A 57 10.84 5.23 -7.16
N ASP A 58 12.17 5.37 -7.21
CA ASP A 58 12.84 6.65 -7.00
C ASP A 58 12.63 7.63 -8.16
N MET A 59 12.50 7.12 -9.38
CA MET A 59 11.99 7.85 -10.55
C MET A 59 10.51 8.18 -10.47
N ARG A 60 9.81 7.69 -9.43
CA ARG A 60 8.38 7.89 -9.16
C ARG A 60 7.45 7.22 -10.17
N LEU A 61 7.88 6.12 -10.81
CA LEU A 61 7.01 5.29 -11.63
C LEU A 61 5.83 4.72 -10.83
N GLY A 62 6.07 4.34 -9.57
CA GLY A 62 5.02 3.85 -8.66
C GLY A 62 3.84 4.83 -8.50
N ALA A 63 4.11 6.14 -8.52
CA ALA A 63 3.11 7.18 -8.36
C ALA A 63 2.12 7.28 -9.53
N VAL A 64 2.47 6.73 -10.71
CA VAL A 64 1.55 6.60 -11.85
C VAL A 64 0.38 5.68 -11.49
N PHE A 65 0.67 4.59 -10.76
CA PHE A 65 -0.30 3.57 -10.39
C PHE A 65 -0.85 3.72 -8.98
N MET A 66 -0.13 4.42 -8.08
CA MET A 66 -0.55 4.73 -6.72
C MET A 66 -0.32 6.23 -6.40
N PRO A 67 -1.19 7.14 -6.89
CA PRO A 67 -0.95 8.59 -6.78
C PRO A 67 -1.23 9.18 -5.39
N HIS A 68 -1.87 8.40 -4.51
CA HIS A 68 -2.20 8.80 -3.14
C HIS A 68 -1.13 8.32 -2.15
N GLY A 69 -1.15 8.85 -0.92
CA GLY A 69 -0.31 8.35 0.16
C GLY A 69 -0.69 6.92 0.55
N LEU A 70 0.25 6.13 1.08
CA LEU A 70 -0.01 4.74 1.47
C LEU A 70 -1.08 4.61 2.57
N GLY A 71 -1.23 5.64 3.38
CA GLY A 71 -2.18 5.71 4.46
C GLY A 71 -1.85 6.86 5.40
N HIS A 72 -2.56 6.89 6.52
CA HIS A 72 -2.58 8.02 7.42
C HIS A 72 -2.92 7.61 8.85
N PHE A 73 -2.65 8.49 9.83
CA PHE A 73 -3.15 8.28 11.18
C PHE A 73 -4.68 8.24 11.18
N ILE A 74 -5.23 7.38 12.03
CA ILE A 74 -6.67 7.24 12.23
C ILE A 74 -6.96 7.14 13.73
N GLY A 75 -7.97 7.89 14.18
CA GLY A 75 -8.35 7.99 15.58
C GLY A 75 -9.75 8.56 15.71
N ILE A 76 -9.89 9.67 16.43
CA ILE A 76 -11.17 10.39 16.52
C ILE A 76 -11.58 10.92 15.13
N ASP A 77 -10.61 11.46 14.40
CA ASP A 77 -10.78 11.88 13.02
C ASP A 77 -10.34 10.74 12.07
N THR A 78 -11.01 10.62 10.91
CA THR A 78 -10.61 9.66 9.88
C THR A 78 -9.18 9.94 9.41
N HIS A 79 -8.89 11.19 9.07
CA HIS A 79 -7.52 11.66 8.84
C HIS A 79 -7.03 12.34 10.12
N ASP A 80 -6.49 11.56 11.05
CA ASP A 80 -6.16 12.04 12.38
C ASP A 80 -4.98 13.03 12.40
N VAL A 81 -4.90 13.79 13.49
CA VAL A 81 -3.92 14.88 13.67
C VAL A 81 -2.49 14.37 13.83
N GLY A 82 -1.51 15.29 13.83
CA GLY A 82 -0.12 14.97 14.20
C GLY A 82 0.74 14.28 13.15
N GLY A 83 0.28 14.23 11.90
CA GLY A 83 1.04 13.68 10.77
C GLY A 83 2.28 14.49 10.36
N TYR A 84 2.24 15.82 10.54
CA TYR A 84 3.35 16.73 10.29
C TYR A 84 3.49 17.73 11.44
N LEU A 85 4.40 17.43 12.36
CA LEU A 85 4.70 18.24 13.53
C LEU A 85 6.08 18.91 13.39
N PRO A 86 6.32 20.08 14.00
CA PRO A 86 7.66 20.66 14.08
C PRO A 86 8.67 19.68 14.67
N GLY A 87 9.86 19.58 14.07
CA GLY A 87 10.92 18.66 14.52
C GLY A 87 10.80 17.22 14.00
N HIS A 88 9.77 16.90 13.22
CA HIS A 88 9.66 15.63 12.49
C HIS A 88 9.95 15.82 10.99
N THR A 89 10.07 14.71 10.27
CA THR A 89 10.27 14.68 8.81
C THR A 89 9.25 15.56 8.08
N GLU A 90 9.77 16.47 7.24
CA GLU A 90 8.93 17.35 6.42
C GLU A 90 8.24 16.60 5.27
N ARG A 91 7.23 17.24 4.68
CA ARG A 91 6.51 16.70 3.53
C ARG A 91 7.43 16.66 2.30
N ILE A 92 7.55 15.48 1.70
CA ILE A 92 8.35 15.28 0.49
C ILE A 92 7.53 15.69 -0.74
N MET A 93 8.00 16.71 -1.47
CA MET A 93 7.29 17.28 -2.62
C MET A 93 7.55 16.53 -3.94
N LYS A 94 7.45 15.20 -3.92
CA LYS A 94 7.54 14.32 -5.10
C LYS A 94 6.18 13.66 -5.41
N PRO A 95 5.88 13.27 -6.67
CA PRO A 95 4.66 12.51 -7.01
C PRO A 95 4.43 11.32 -6.10
N GLY A 96 3.17 11.06 -5.70
CA GLY A 96 2.81 10.06 -4.68
C GLY A 96 3.14 10.52 -3.25
N LEU A 97 4.42 10.75 -2.96
CA LEU A 97 4.90 11.12 -1.61
C LEU A 97 4.32 12.43 -1.08
N LYS A 98 4.08 13.42 -1.94
CA LYS A 98 3.44 14.68 -1.55
C LYS A 98 2.05 14.50 -0.98
N SER A 99 1.39 13.38 -1.31
CA SER A 99 0.05 13.01 -0.88
C SER A 99 0.05 12.20 0.43
N LEU A 100 1.20 11.83 0.99
CA LEU A 100 1.28 11.20 2.31
C LEU A 100 0.71 12.14 3.38
N ARG A 101 -0.05 11.61 4.33
CA ARG A 101 -0.58 12.41 5.45
C ARG A 101 0.35 12.43 6.66
N THR A 102 1.40 11.62 6.64
CA THR A 102 2.51 11.63 7.60
C THR A 102 3.79 11.20 6.90
N ALA A 103 4.93 11.78 7.29
CA ALA A 103 6.26 11.28 6.90
C ALA A 103 7.06 10.82 8.13
N ARG A 104 6.36 10.63 9.27
CA ARG A 104 6.99 10.33 10.55
C ARG A 104 7.63 8.95 10.56
N ILE A 105 8.60 8.82 11.45
CA ILE A 105 9.08 7.53 11.94
C ILE A 105 8.00 6.91 12.84
N LEU A 106 7.74 5.62 12.67
CA LEU A 106 6.73 4.89 13.41
C LEU A 106 7.14 4.70 14.87
N GLU A 107 6.20 4.94 15.77
CA GLU A 107 6.33 4.75 17.22
C GLU A 107 5.24 3.78 17.70
N GLU A 108 5.49 3.07 18.80
CA GLU A 108 4.51 2.15 19.38
C GLU A 108 3.21 2.87 19.75
N GLY A 109 2.07 2.24 19.48
CA GLY A 109 0.75 2.81 19.72
C GLY A 109 0.22 3.71 18.61
N MET A 110 1.03 4.07 17.61
CA MET A 110 0.51 4.75 16.42
C MET A 110 -0.51 3.86 15.69
N THR A 111 -1.67 4.44 15.40
CA THR A 111 -2.75 3.76 14.65
C THR A 111 -2.82 4.36 13.26
N LEU A 112 -2.70 3.52 12.22
CA LEU A 112 -2.66 3.97 10.82
C LEU A 112 -3.60 3.15 9.94
N THR A 113 -4.04 3.75 8.85
CA THR A 113 -4.51 3.01 7.68
C THR A 113 -3.31 2.48 6.89
N VAL A 114 -3.43 1.27 6.36
CA VAL A 114 -2.54 0.69 5.33
C VAL A 114 -3.42 0.41 4.13
N GLU A 115 -3.35 1.29 3.14
CA GLU A 115 -4.31 1.36 2.03
C GLU A 115 -3.65 1.38 0.64
N PRO A 116 -2.70 0.47 0.31
CA PRO A 116 -2.11 0.47 -1.01
C PRO A 116 -3.18 0.33 -2.09
N GLY A 117 -2.95 0.99 -3.22
CA GLY A 117 -3.87 0.97 -4.35
C GLY A 117 -3.12 0.91 -5.68
N CYS A 118 -3.74 0.28 -6.68
CA CYS A 118 -3.24 0.23 -8.05
C CYS A 118 -4.37 0.61 -9.00
N TYR A 119 -4.18 1.71 -9.73
CA TYR A 119 -5.19 2.30 -10.62
C TYR A 119 -4.61 2.56 -12.01
N PHE A 120 -5.50 2.57 -13.00
CA PHE A 120 -5.19 2.88 -14.39
C PHE A 120 -5.88 4.19 -14.75
N ILE A 121 -5.28 5.31 -14.32
CA ILE A 121 -5.86 6.66 -14.46
C ILE A 121 -5.35 7.28 -15.75
N ASP A 122 -6.25 7.57 -16.69
CA ASP A 122 -5.88 7.98 -18.05
C ASP A 122 -4.92 9.17 -18.10
N HIS A 123 -5.16 10.21 -17.30
CA HIS A 123 -4.32 11.39 -17.29
C HIS A 123 -2.87 11.07 -16.87
N LEU A 124 -2.69 10.27 -15.81
CA LEU A 124 -1.36 9.88 -15.31
C LEU A 124 -0.66 8.93 -16.28
N LEU A 125 -1.40 8.00 -16.89
CA LEU A 125 -0.87 7.10 -17.90
C LEU A 125 -0.43 7.86 -19.15
N ASN A 126 -1.19 8.86 -19.58
CA ASN A 126 -0.86 9.69 -20.74
C ASN A 126 0.40 10.52 -20.49
N GLU A 127 0.54 11.12 -19.29
CA GLU A 127 1.77 11.83 -18.90
C GLU A 127 2.97 10.88 -18.84
N ALA A 128 2.79 9.68 -18.26
CA ALA A 128 3.85 8.69 -18.18
C ALA A 128 4.28 8.14 -19.55
N LEU A 129 3.34 8.07 -20.50
CA LEU A 129 3.59 7.64 -21.87
C LEU A 129 3.91 8.81 -22.83
N ALA A 130 4.03 10.06 -22.39
CA ALA A 130 4.40 11.16 -23.28
C ALA A 130 5.83 10.96 -23.82
N GLU A 131 6.13 11.48 -25.02
CA GLU A 131 7.44 11.28 -25.68
C GLU A 131 8.60 11.82 -24.84
N GLU A 132 8.37 12.92 -24.13
CA GLU A 132 9.31 13.60 -23.24
C GLU A 132 9.44 12.93 -21.86
N SER A 133 8.60 11.94 -21.54
CA SER A 133 8.57 11.32 -20.23
C SER A 133 9.72 10.34 -20.04
N LEU A 134 10.51 10.54 -18.98
CA LEU A 134 11.56 9.62 -18.56
C LEU A 134 11.02 8.25 -18.10
N LEU A 135 9.70 8.14 -17.89
CA LEU A 135 9.02 6.90 -17.50
C LEU A 135 8.62 6.05 -18.71
N ARG A 136 8.45 6.69 -19.88
CA ARG A 136 7.94 6.03 -21.10
C ARG A 136 8.72 4.77 -21.48
N PRO A 137 10.05 4.72 -21.42
CA PRO A 137 10.80 3.51 -21.76
C PRO A 137 10.46 2.31 -20.88
N TYR A 138 9.98 2.53 -19.66
CA TYR A 138 9.70 1.46 -18.69
C TYR A 138 8.25 1.00 -18.72
N LEU A 139 7.44 1.47 -19.68
CA LEU A 139 6.03 1.15 -19.82
C LEU A 139 5.75 0.52 -21.18
N ASN A 140 5.11 -0.66 -21.15
CA ASN A 140 4.57 -1.29 -22.35
C ASN A 140 3.23 -0.64 -22.71
N ALA A 141 3.25 0.28 -23.68
CA ALA A 141 2.07 1.02 -24.12
C ALA A 141 0.90 0.12 -24.57
N ALA A 142 1.18 -1.00 -25.26
CA ALA A 142 0.14 -1.94 -25.67
C ALA A 142 -0.52 -2.59 -24.46
N LYS A 143 0.27 -2.97 -23.45
CA LYS A 143 -0.26 -3.54 -22.21
C LYS A 143 -1.03 -2.52 -21.38
N VAL A 144 -0.59 -1.27 -21.35
CA VAL A 144 -1.33 -0.18 -20.69
C VAL A 144 -2.72 -0.01 -21.33
N GLU A 145 -2.80 -0.07 -22.65
CA GLU A 145 -4.07 0.07 -23.38
C GLU A 145 -5.08 -1.01 -23.01
N GLU A 146 -4.65 -2.26 -22.83
CA GLU A 146 -5.52 -3.37 -22.37
C GLU A 146 -6.19 -3.11 -21.02
N TYR A 147 -5.58 -2.28 -20.16
CA TYR A 147 -6.06 -2.01 -18.80
C TYR A 147 -6.76 -0.66 -18.65
N ARG A 148 -6.85 0.15 -19.71
CA ARG A 148 -7.65 1.38 -19.67
C ARG A 148 -9.11 1.05 -19.40
N GLY A 149 -9.74 1.88 -18.57
CA GLY A 149 -11.13 1.65 -18.13
C GLY A 149 -11.31 0.56 -17.08
N PHE A 150 -10.27 -0.18 -16.67
CA PHE A 150 -10.36 -1.12 -15.55
C PHE A 150 -10.73 -0.44 -14.22
N GLY A 151 -10.34 0.83 -14.06
CA GLY A 151 -10.47 1.56 -12.81
C GLY A 151 -9.28 1.28 -11.89
N GLY A 152 -9.49 0.53 -10.82
CA GLY A 152 -8.42 0.14 -9.92
C GLY A 152 -8.89 -0.61 -8.68
N VAL A 153 -7.93 -1.05 -7.88
CA VAL A 153 -8.14 -1.78 -6.64
C VAL A 153 -7.44 -1.06 -5.50
N ARG A 154 -8.10 -0.99 -4.35
CA ARG A 154 -7.51 -0.56 -3.06
C ARG A 154 -7.96 -1.54 -1.99
N LEU A 155 -7.02 -1.95 -1.14
CA LEU A 155 -7.31 -2.71 0.07
C LEU A 155 -6.85 -1.87 1.24
N GLU A 156 -7.74 -1.56 2.17
CA GLU A 156 -7.49 -0.66 3.29
C GLU A 156 -7.79 -1.37 4.60
N ASP A 157 -6.79 -1.39 5.47
CA ASP A 157 -6.87 -1.93 6.82
C ASP A 157 -6.40 -0.89 7.85
N VAL A 158 -7.00 -0.93 9.04
CA VAL A 158 -6.53 -0.21 10.23
C VAL A 158 -5.60 -1.10 11.04
N ILE A 159 -4.39 -0.61 11.28
CA ILE A 159 -3.35 -1.28 12.08
C ILE A 159 -2.91 -0.43 13.26
N VAL A 160 -2.41 -1.08 14.30
CA VAL A 160 -1.65 -0.44 15.38
C VAL A 160 -0.22 -0.95 15.37
N VAL A 161 0.74 -0.03 15.43
CA VAL A 161 2.16 -0.34 15.58
C VAL A 161 2.43 -0.84 16.99
N THR A 162 3.13 -1.96 17.11
CA THR A 162 3.57 -2.55 18.37
C THR A 162 5.08 -2.55 18.45
N SER A 163 5.64 -2.81 19.63
CA SER A 163 7.09 -2.94 19.84
C SER A 163 7.80 -3.95 18.93
N THR A 164 7.09 -4.95 18.38
CA THR A 164 7.65 -5.99 17.50
C THR A 164 7.06 -6.01 16.09
N GLY A 165 6.17 -5.08 15.75
CA GLY A 165 5.58 -5.01 14.42
C GLY A 165 4.26 -4.24 14.38
N CYS A 166 3.19 -4.93 13.97
CA CYS A 166 1.84 -4.37 14.02
C CYS A 166 0.77 -5.46 14.18
N ILE A 167 -0.40 -5.01 14.62
CA ILE A 167 -1.63 -5.79 14.71
C ILE A 167 -2.66 -5.16 13.75
N ASN A 168 -3.38 -5.98 13.00
CA ASN A 168 -4.46 -5.54 12.11
C ASN A 168 -5.84 -5.74 12.76
N TYR A 169 -6.57 -4.64 12.96
CA TYR A 169 -7.91 -4.64 13.55
C TYR A 169 -9.04 -4.93 12.56
N THR A 170 -8.72 -4.87 11.26
CA THR A 170 -9.73 -5.01 10.22
C THR A 170 -10.01 -6.48 9.95
N LEU A 171 -11.29 -6.81 9.92
CA LEU A 171 -11.76 -8.17 9.69
C LEU A 171 -12.70 -8.21 8.49
N CYS A 172 -12.15 -8.50 7.32
CA CYS A 172 -12.92 -8.77 6.12
C CYS A 172 -12.15 -9.73 5.18
N PRO A 173 -12.84 -10.33 4.18
CA PRO A 173 -12.21 -11.16 3.16
C PRO A 173 -11.14 -10.39 2.38
N ARG A 174 -9.97 -11.02 2.18
CA ARG A 174 -8.82 -10.40 1.51
C ARG A 174 -8.25 -11.26 0.40
N THR A 175 -8.10 -12.57 0.62
CA THR A 175 -7.63 -13.46 -0.45
C THR A 175 -8.72 -13.63 -1.52
N ILE A 176 -8.33 -14.03 -2.72
CA ILE A 176 -9.30 -14.30 -3.81
C ILE A 176 -10.30 -15.36 -3.34
N ASP A 177 -9.81 -16.45 -2.74
CA ASP A 177 -10.63 -17.55 -2.24
C ASP A 177 -11.61 -17.08 -1.14
N GLU A 178 -11.16 -16.25 -0.21
CA GLU A 178 -12.02 -15.69 0.84
C GLU A 178 -13.14 -14.83 0.25
N VAL A 179 -12.80 -13.94 -0.69
CA VAL A 179 -13.78 -13.05 -1.34
C VAL A 179 -14.79 -13.87 -2.13
N GLU A 180 -14.34 -14.80 -2.96
CA GLU A 180 -15.23 -15.65 -3.75
C GLU A 180 -16.13 -16.52 -2.88
N PHE A 181 -15.60 -17.08 -1.79
CA PHE A 181 -16.36 -17.90 -0.87
C PHE A 181 -17.51 -17.10 -0.24
N VAL A 182 -17.23 -15.90 0.28
CA VAL A 182 -18.26 -15.04 0.89
C VAL A 182 -19.27 -14.56 -0.15
N MET A 183 -18.83 -14.18 -1.35
CA MET A 183 -19.73 -13.76 -2.43
C MET A 183 -20.66 -14.88 -2.91
N LYS A 184 -20.26 -16.16 -2.77
CA LYS A 184 -21.10 -17.34 -3.04
C LYS A 184 -22.05 -17.69 -1.88
N GLY A 185 -22.12 -16.86 -0.84
CA GLY A 185 -22.97 -17.06 0.33
C GLY A 185 -22.31 -17.83 1.48
N GLY A 186 -20.99 -18.00 1.44
CA GLY A 186 -20.21 -18.59 2.52
C GLY A 186 -20.23 -17.73 3.80
N ASN A 187 -20.20 -18.39 4.95
CA ASN A 187 -20.20 -17.70 6.26
C ASN A 187 -18.86 -17.02 6.55
N TRP A 188 -18.92 -15.82 7.12
CA TRP A 188 -17.76 -15.06 7.60
C TRP A 188 -17.99 -14.61 9.05
N PRO A 189 -16.98 -14.63 9.95
CA PRO A 189 -15.57 -14.99 9.72
C PRO A 189 -15.30 -16.50 9.61
N PRO A 190 -14.16 -16.92 9.02
CA PRO A 190 -13.76 -18.32 8.96
C PRO A 190 -13.32 -18.81 10.35
N THR A 191 -13.43 -20.12 10.59
CA THR A 191 -12.99 -20.74 11.85
C THR A 191 -11.48 -20.91 11.97
N LYS A 192 -10.76 -20.83 10.83
CA LYS A 192 -9.30 -20.91 10.75
C LYS A 192 -8.80 -19.76 9.89
N ASP A 193 -7.75 -19.10 10.34
CA ASP A 193 -7.03 -18.12 9.53
C ASP A 193 -6.06 -18.84 8.58
N GLU A 194 -6.39 -18.87 7.29
CA GLU A 194 -5.54 -19.44 6.24
C GLU A 194 -4.57 -18.39 5.62
N ALA A 195 -4.60 -17.14 6.10
CA ALA A 195 -3.73 -16.06 5.66
C ALA A 195 -3.16 -15.28 6.86
N PRO A 196 -2.38 -15.95 7.75
CA PRO A 196 -1.86 -15.36 8.99
C PRO A 196 -0.95 -14.15 8.74
N GLU A 197 -0.36 -14.02 7.55
CA GLU A 197 0.43 -12.87 7.13
C GLU A 197 -0.35 -11.54 7.09
N LEU A 198 -1.69 -11.59 7.10
CA LEU A 198 -2.55 -10.42 7.21
C LEU A 198 -2.69 -9.89 8.65
N ARG A 199 -2.11 -10.60 9.63
CA ARG A 199 -2.00 -10.18 11.04
C ARG A 199 -3.33 -9.81 11.70
N ARG A 200 -4.42 -10.48 11.29
CA ARG A 200 -5.80 -10.18 11.70
C ARG A 200 -6.04 -10.60 13.14
N GLU A 201 -6.06 -9.63 14.06
CA GLU A 201 -6.19 -9.91 15.49
C GLU A 201 -7.47 -10.67 15.84
N ARG A 202 -8.58 -10.25 15.22
CA ARG A 202 -9.91 -10.78 15.53
C ARG A 202 -10.12 -12.24 15.09
N LEU A 203 -9.23 -12.80 14.26
CA LEU A 203 -9.23 -14.23 13.89
C LEU A 203 -8.28 -15.05 14.76
N THR A 204 -7.16 -14.47 15.18
CA THR A 204 -6.10 -15.18 15.91
C THR A 204 -6.33 -15.17 17.43
N ASN A 205 -7.00 -14.15 17.97
CA ASN A 205 -7.36 -14.04 19.38
C ASN A 205 -8.87 -14.25 19.60
N SER A 206 -9.31 -15.50 19.60
CA SER A 206 -10.71 -15.85 19.89
C SER A 206 -11.11 -15.75 21.39
N ARG A 207 -10.28 -15.14 22.25
CA ARG A 207 -10.57 -14.95 23.70
C ARG A 207 -9.83 -13.74 24.30
N ALA A 208 -10.51 -12.59 24.37
CA ALA A 208 -10.69 -11.79 25.59
C ALA A 208 -11.55 -10.56 25.23
N PRO A 209 -12.56 -10.17 26.02
CA PRO A 209 -13.12 -8.83 25.89
C PRO A 209 -11.99 -7.81 26.06
N LEU A 210 -11.97 -6.76 25.22
CA LEU A 210 -11.09 -5.60 25.41
C LEU A 210 -11.12 -5.23 26.89
N SER A 211 -9.96 -5.23 27.56
CA SER A 211 -9.88 -4.78 28.95
C SER A 211 -10.48 -3.38 29.01
N SER A 212 -11.41 -3.16 29.95
CA SER A 212 -12.04 -1.86 30.16
C SER A 212 -10.97 -0.76 30.15
N PRO A 213 -11.22 0.39 29.50
CA PRO A 213 -10.28 1.50 29.56
C PRO A 213 -10.00 1.86 31.03
N PRO A 214 -8.77 2.29 31.36
CA PRO A 214 -8.47 2.71 32.72
C PRO A 214 -9.49 3.77 33.16
N SER A 215 -10.11 3.53 34.30
CA SER A 215 -11.03 4.50 34.92
C SER A 215 -10.30 5.84 35.09
N ILE A 216 -10.90 6.90 34.57
CA ILE A 216 -10.46 8.30 34.78
C ILE A 216 -10.71 8.67 36.24
#